data_AF-A0A373ZSD9-F1
#
_entry.id   AF-A0A373ZSD9-F1
#
_cell.length_a   1.000
_cell.length_b   1.000
_cell.length_c   1.000
_cell.angle_alpha   90.00
_cell.angle_beta   90.00
_cell.angle_gamma   90.00
#
_symmetry.space_group_name_H-M   'P 1'
#
loop_
_entity.id
_entity.type
_entity.pdbx_description
1 polymer ?
#
loop_
_entity_poly.entity_id
_entity_poly.type
_entity_poly.pdbx_seq_one_letter_code
_entity_poly.pdbx_strand_id
1 'polypeptide(L)'
;MINIFNLAYFDAQKQNKNKIDKPIILSAARDWFEKDKFTNIDDSLNYVLQRIVTEVIGNRKARSFLIRRELERNDVIQRLFDARVIHFVKRGYADKDNPGVRYNIYTLDYGTYVDLLKTAKKPDGYLPLDENVSSKDLVVPFDDKRSIRRIILTEEMLKLN
;
A
#
# COMPACT_ATOMS: atom_id res chain seq x y z
N MET A 1 -5.33 9.72 -0.68
CA MET A 1 -4.53 10.39 -1.73
C MET A 1 -4.60 11.92 -1.69
N ILE A 2 -5.76 12.58 -1.71
CA ILE A 2 -5.84 14.07 -1.73
C ILE A 2 -5.13 14.74 -0.52
N ASN A 3 -5.21 14.12 0.65
CA ASN A 3 -4.67 14.70 1.89
C ASN A 3 -3.14 14.71 1.96
N ILE A 4 -2.47 13.74 1.33
CA ILE A 4 -1.00 13.69 1.26
C ILE A 4 -0.48 14.89 0.46
N PHE A 5 -1.10 15.23 -0.66
CA PHE A 5 -0.69 16.37 -1.47
C PHE A 5 -0.98 17.71 -0.78
N ASN A 6 -2.09 17.83 -0.05
CA ASN A 6 -2.36 19.02 0.77
C ASN A 6 -1.32 19.20 1.87
N LEU A 7 -0.99 18.13 2.61
CA LEU A 7 0.06 18.17 3.64
C LEU A 7 1.42 18.50 3.02
N ALA A 8 1.76 17.88 1.89
CA ALA A 8 2.99 18.14 1.17
C ALA A 8 3.09 19.59 0.69
N TYR A 9 1.99 20.17 0.22
CA TYR A 9 1.93 21.58 -0.17
C TYR A 9 2.23 22.51 1.00
N PHE A 10 1.55 22.31 2.14
CA PHE A 10 1.77 23.15 3.32
C PHE A 10 3.18 22.98 3.90
N ASP A 11 3.74 21.77 3.86
CA ASP A 11 5.11 21.52 4.29
C ASP A 11 6.14 22.19 3.37
N ALA A 12 5.94 22.13 2.05
CA ALA A 12 6.77 22.85 1.09
C ALA A 12 6.72 24.38 1.30
N GLN A 13 5.54 24.94 1.54
CA GLN A 13 5.36 26.36 1.85
C GLN A 13 6.08 26.78 3.14
N LYS A 14 5.98 25.98 4.22
CA LYS A 14 6.71 26.22 5.48
C LYS A 14 8.22 26.22 5.29
N GLN A 15 8.72 25.38 4.37
CA GLN A 15 10.14 25.29 4.03
C GLN A 15 10.58 26.33 2.98
N ASN A 16 9.72 27.27 2.58
CA ASN A 16 9.96 28.24 1.50
C ASN A 16 10.43 27.58 0.18
N LYS A 17 9.91 26.39 -0.11
CA LYS A 17 10.19 25.67 -1.36
C LYS A 17 9.16 26.01 -2.43
N ASN A 18 9.65 26.30 -3.62
CA ASN A 18 8.80 26.59 -4.80
C ASN A 18 8.28 25.34 -5.51
N LYS A 19 8.69 24.14 -5.06
CA LYS A 19 8.27 22.85 -5.62
C LYS A 19 8.04 21.83 -4.52
N ILE A 20 7.06 20.95 -4.71
CA ILE A 20 6.88 19.75 -3.90
C ILE A 20 7.81 18.68 -4.46
N ASP A 21 8.80 18.27 -3.68
CA ASP A 21 9.74 17.21 -4.02
C ASP A 21 9.35 15.88 -3.36
N LYS A 22 10.00 14.78 -3.79
CA LYS A 22 9.72 13.43 -3.28
C LYS A 22 9.90 13.35 -1.75
N PRO A 23 10.97 13.88 -1.12
CA PRO A 23 11.11 13.90 0.34
C PRO A 23 9.91 14.50 1.07
N ILE A 24 9.36 15.62 0.58
CA ILE A 24 8.18 16.25 1.18
C ILE A 24 6.95 15.34 1.06
N ILE A 25 6.74 14.68 -0.09
CA ILE A 25 5.64 13.72 -0.27
C ILE A 25 5.80 12.53 0.69
N LEU A 26 7.02 12.02 0.87
CA LEU A 26 7.31 10.92 1.79
C LEU A 26 7.01 11.31 3.24
N SER A 27 7.41 12.52 3.65
CA SER A 27 7.14 13.04 4.98
C SER A 27 5.63 13.22 5.17
N ALA A 28 4.94 13.85 4.22
CA ALA A 28 3.51 14.06 4.27
C ALA A 28 2.71 12.73 4.29
N ALA A 29 3.18 11.70 3.60
CA ALA A 29 2.55 10.38 3.62
C ALA A 29 2.74 9.68 4.98
N ARG A 30 3.93 9.80 5.59
CA ARG A 30 4.18 9.30 6.95
C ARG A 30 3.30 10.05 7.96
N ASP A 31 3.33 11.38 7.92
CA ASP A 31 2.51 12.24 8.78
C ASP A 31 1.02 11.93 8.65
N TRP A 32 0.53 11.79 7.40
CA TRP A 32 -0.85 11.43 7.14
C TRP A 32 -1.17 10.08 7.78
N PHE A 33 -0.32 9.09 7.56
CA PHE A 33 -0.51 7.76 8.11
C PHE A 33 -0.50 7.74 9.63
N GLU A 34 0.46 8.39 10.27
CA GLU A 34 0.56 8.47 11.73
C GLU A 34 -0.63 9.22 12.33
N LYS A 35 -1.01 10.38 11.77
CA LYS A 35 -2.13 11.19 12.28
C LYS A 35 -3.50 10.55 12.04
N ASP A 36 -3.70 9.87 10.91
CA ASP A 36 -4.95 9.19 10.58
C ASP A 36 -5.07 7.84 11.32
N LYS A 37 -3.96 7.11 11.50
CA LYS A 37 -3.92 5.82 12.23
C LYS A 37 -4.32 5.94 13.69
N PHE A 38 -3.86 6.98 14.39
CA PHE A 38 -4.12 7.10 15.82
C PHE A 38 -5.60 7.33 16.15
N THR A 39 -6.45 7.61 15.16
CA THR A 39 -7.86 7.96 15.42
C THR A 39 -8.86 6.88 15.00
N ASN A 40 -8.53 5.97 14.06
CA ASN A 40 -9.53 5.11 13.41
C ASN A 40 -9.19 3.60 13.30
N ILE A 41 -8.01 3.13 13.77
CA ILE A 41 -7.63 1.70 13.71
C ILE A 41 -7.34 1.20 15.13
N ASP A 42 -8.10 0.19 15.59
CA ASP A 42 -7.80 -0.49 16.85
C ASP A 42 -6.62 -1.48 16.73
N ASP A 43 -6.12 -1.93 17.87
CA ASP A 43 -4.95 -2.81 17.93
C ASP A 43 -5.14 -4.12 17.17
N SER A 44 -6.36 -4.70 17.20
CA SER A 44 -6.68 -5.94 16.51
C SER A 44 -6.66 -5.76 14.99
N LEU A 45 -7.18 -4.65 14.48
CA LEU A 45 -7.14 -4.32 13.05
C LEU A 45 -5.72 -3.95 12.60
N ASN A 46 -4.97 -3.22 13.44
CA ASN A 46 -3.57 -2.92 13.18
C ASN A 46 -2.71 -4.19 13.15
N TYR A 47 -2.98 -5.18 14.01
CA TYR A 47 -2.33 -6.47 13.98
C TYR A 47 -2.48 -7.16 12.61
N VAL A 48 -3.71 -7.23 12.09
CA VAL A 48 -3.96 -7.79 10.75
C VAL A 48 -3.24 -6.99 9.67
N LEU A 49 -3.33 -5.67 9.71
CA LEU A 49 -2.64 -4.80 8.76
C LEU A 49 -1.13 -5.08 8.71
N GLN A 50 -0.47 -5.23 9.88
CA GLN A 50 0.97 -5.50 9.94
C GLN A 50 1.33 -6.87 9.36
N ARG A 51 0.47 -7.89 9.51
CA ARG A 51 0.66 -9.18 8.84
C ARG A 51 0.56 -9.05 7.33
N ILE A 52 -0.44 -8.31 6.83
CA ILE A 52 -0.60 -8.05 5.39
C ILE A 52 0.62 -7.30 4.85
N VAL A 53 1.07 -6.23 5.51
CA VAL A 53 2.26 -5.46 5.13
C VAL A 53 3.50 -6.36 5.11
N THR A 54 3.67 -7.21 6.11
CA THR A 54 4.81 -8.14 6.19
C THR A 54 4.81 -9.14 5.04
N GLU A 55 3.66 -9.74 4.73
CA GLU A 55 3.57 -10.70 3.62
C GLU A 55 3.76 -9.99 2.26
N VAL A 56 3.01 -8.92 2.01
CA VAL A 56 2.97 -8.28 0.69
C VAL A 56 4.27 -7.53 0.38
N ILE A 57 4.74 -6.71 1.32
CA ILE A 57 5.94 -5.87 1.12
C ILE A 57 7.18 -6.64 1.58
N GLY A 58 7.18 -7.15 2.81
CA GLY A 58 8.37 -7.75 3.41
C GLY A 58 8.83 -9.03 2.72
N ASN A 59 7.90 -9.95 2.45
CA ASN A 59 8.21 -11.27 1.89
C ASN A 59 8.16 -11.28 0.36
N ARG A 60 7.21 -10.54 -0.24
CA ARG A 60 6.96 -10.58 -1.68
C ARG A 60 7.43 -9.35 -2.45
N LYS A 61 7.82 -8.29 -1.73
CA LYS A 61 8.27 -7.02 -2.31
C LYS A 61 7.30 -6.45 -3.35
N ALA A 62 6.01 -6.70 -3.17
CA ALA A 62 4.94 -6.16 -3.99
C ALA A 62 4.14 -5.13 -3.19
N ARG A 63 3.22 -4.41 -3.83
CA ARG A 63 2.26 -3.52 -3.16
C ARG A 63 0.83 -3.99 -3.30
N SER A 64 0.59 -4.86 -4.27
CA SER A 64 -0.73 -5.37 -4.61
C SER A 64 -0.84 -6.83 -4.23
N PHE A 65 -2.05 -7.25 -3.91
CA PHE A 65 -2.37 -8.61 -3.49
C PHE A 65 -3.79 -8.99 -3.92
N LEU A 66 -4.08 -10.28 -3.85
CA LEU A 66 -5.35 -10.89 -4.24
C LEU A 66 -6.16 -11.23 -2.99
N ILE A 67 -7.44 -10.87 -3.01
CA ILE A 67 -8.45 -11.35 -2.06
C ILE A 67 -9.47 -12.17 -2.83
N ARG A 68 -9.80 -13.38 -2.34
CA ARG A 68 -10.89 -14.19 -2.93
C ARG A 68 -12.19 -13.38 -2.89
N ARG A 69 -12.94 -13.37 -3.98
CA ARG A 69 -14.14 -12.52 -4.13
C ARG A 69 -15.16 -12.72 -3.00
N GLU A 70 -15.29 -13.95 -2.50
CA GLU A 70 -16.17 -14.27 -1.37
C GLU A 70 -15.78 -13.55 -0.06
N LEU A 71 -14.49 -13.22 0.12
CA LEU A 71 -13.98 -12.48 1.26
C LEU A 71 -14.09 -10.96 1.09
N GLU A 72 -14.61 -10.45 -0.03
CA GLU A 72 -14.79 -9.01 -0.24
C GLU A 72 -15.65 -8.37 0.87
N ARG A 73 -16.63 -9.11 1.39
CA ARG A 73 -17.53 -8.67 2.47
C ARG A 73 -17.04 -8.98 3.87
N ASN A 74 -15.82 -9.52 4.02
CA ASN A 74 -15.25 -9.77 5.33
C ASN A 74 -15.09 -8.44 6.10
N ASP A 75 -15.50 -8.42 7.38
CA ASP A 75 -15.49 -7.22 8.21
C ASP A 75 -14.12 -6.55 8.28
N VAL A 76 -13.05 -7.35 8.43
CA VAL A 76 -11.68 -6.84 8.50
C VAL A 76 -11.27 -6.18 7.18
N ILE A 77 -11.66 -6.75 6.04
CA ILE A 77 -11.40 -6.13 4.73
C ILE A 77 -12.15 -4.82 4.56
N GLN A 78 -13.42 -4.77 4.95
CA GLN A 78 -14.21 -3.54 4.90
C GLN A 78 -13.61 -2.45 5.79
N ARG A 79 -13.24 -2.80 7.02
CA ARG A 79 -12.62 -1.87 7.97
C ARG A 79 -11.26 -1.37 7.50
N LEU A 80 -10.41 -2.21 6.90
CA LEU A 80 -9.13 -1.78 6.32
C LEU A 80 -9.35 -0.85 5.10
N PHE A 81 -10.39 -1.11 4.31
CA PHE A 81 -10.75 -0.27 3.17
C PHE A 81 -11.30 1.08 3.62
N ASP A 82 -12.19 1.10 4.61
CA ASP A 82 -12.77 2.31 5.20
C ASP A 82 -11.71 3.18 5.89
N ALA A 83 -10.75 2.53 6.57
CA ALA A 83 -9.57 3.17 7.12
C ALA A 83 -8.55 3.61 6.04
N ARG A 84 -8.84 3.37 4.75
CA ARG A 84 -8.04 3.77 3.59
C ARG A 84 -6.59 3.27 3.61
N VAL A 85 -6.34 2.17 4.32
CA VAL A 85 -5.01 1.52 4.36
C VAL A 85 -4.86 0.46 3.27
N ILE A 86 -5.96 0.03 2.66
CA ILE A 86 -5.96 -0.75 1.42
C ILE A 86 -6.90 -0.09 0.41
N HIS A 87 -6.57 -0.20 -0.88
CA HIS A 87 -7.33 0.36 -1.98
C HIS A 87 -7.72 -0.72 -2.96
N PHE A 88 -8.96 -0.66 -3.41
CA PHE A 88 -9.48 -1.55 -4.44
C PHE A 88 -8.92 -1.15 -5.82
N VAL A 89 -8.43 -2.13 -6.58
CA VAL A 89 -7.82 -1.91 -7.91
C VAL A 89 -8.69 -2.50 -9.03
N LYS A 90 -9.08 -3.77 -8.93
CA LYS A 90 -9.79 -4.47 -10.01
C LYS A 90 -10.58 -5.70 -9.53
N ARG A 91 -11.77 -5.94 -10.12
CA ARG A 91 -12.63 -7.09 -9.80
C ARG A 91 -12.37 -8.25 -10.76
N GLY A 92 -12.64 -9.47 -10.28
CA GLY A 92 -12.86 -10.64 -11.13
C GLY A 92 -11.61 -11.18 -11.83
N TYR A 93 -10.43 -10.94 -11.26
CA TYR A 93 -9.19 -11.56 -11.70
C TYR A 93 -9.33 -13.08 -11.60
N ALA A 94 -9.22 -13.77 -12.74
CA ALA A 94 -9.11 -15.21 -12.79
C ALA A 94 -7.64 -15.57 -12.75
N ASP A 95 -7.25 -16.28 -11.70
CA ASP A 95 -5.92 -16.83 -11.63
C ASP A 95 -5.85 -18.12 -12.48
N LYS A 96 -4.79 -18.28 -13.25
CA LYS A 96 -4.61 -19.46 -14.11
C LYS A 96 -4.31 -20.70 -13.29
N ASP A 97 -3.67 -20.52 -12.13
CA ASP A 97 -3.23 -21.60 -11.25
C ASP A 97 -4.39 -22.10 -10.37
N ASN A 98 -5.47 -21.32 -10.23
CA ASN A 98 -6.66 -21.66 -9.46
C ASN A 98 -7.95 -21.50 -10.29
N PRO A 99 -8.21 -22.42 -11.24
CA PRO A 99 -9.40 -22.36 -12.09
C PRO A 99 -10.70 -22.32 -11.28
N GLY A 100 -11.64 -21.48 -11.70
CA GLY A 100 -12.94 -21.34 -11.04
C GLY A 100 -12.96 -20.35 -9.87
N VAL A 101 -11.81 -19.95 -9.34
CA VAL A 101 -11.73 -18.95 -8.27
C VAL A 101 -11.59 -17.55 -8.87
N ARG A 102 -12.39 -16.61 -8.36
CA ARG A 102 -12.30 -15.18 -8.72
C ARG A 102 -11.67 -14.40 -7.58
N TYR A 103 -10.73 -13.55 -7.93
CA TYR A 103 -10.05 -12.67 -7.01
C TYR A 103 -10.35 -11.20 -7.33
N ASN A 104 -10.35 -10.39 -6.29
CA ASN A 104 -10.27 -8.95 -6.37
C ASN A 104 -8.82 -8.53 -6.07
N ILE A 105 -8.33 -7.54 -6.83
CA ILE A 105 -7.01 -6.96 -6.65
C ILE A 105 -7.14 -5.76 -5.72
N TYR A 106 -6.34 -5.77 -4.66
CA TYR A 106 -6.18 -4.65 -3.74
C TYR A 106 -4.71 -4.21 -3.71
N THR A 107 -4.45 -3.00 -3.25
CA THR A 107 -3.10 -2.48 -3.02
C THR A 107 -3.01 -1.79 -1.67
N LEU A 108 -1.85 -1.86 -1.01
CA LEU A 108 -1.59 -1.12 0.22
C LEU A 108 -1.49 0.38 -0.05
N ASP A 109 -2.03 1.18 0.87
CA ASP A 109 -1.77 2.62 0.87
C ASP A 109 -0.28 2.89 1.13
N TYR A 110 0.23 3.95 0.51
CA TYR A 110 1.64 4.28 0.59
C TYR A 110 2.12 4.55 2.02
N GLY A 111 1.25 5.15 2.84
CA GLY A 111 1.52 5.41 4.25
C GLY A 111 1.83 4.14 5.04
N THR A 112 1.26 2.99 4.66
CA THR A 112 1.40 1.75 5.44
C THR A 112 2.78 1.13 5.41
N TYR A 113 3.60 1.52 4.44
CA TYR A 113 4.92 0.92 4.23
C TYR A 113 6.00 1.95 3.95
N VAL A 114 5.73 3.26 4.11
CA VAL A 114 6.68 4.34 3.82
C VAL A 114 8.00 4.18 4.57
N ASP A 115 7.97 3.62 5.79
CA ASP A 115 9.18 3.38 6.59
C ASP A 115 9.99 2.19 6.10
N LEU A 116 9.35 1.20 5.49
CA LEU A 116 10.03 0.03 4.92
C LEU A 116 10.88 0.41 3.70
N LEU A 117 10.61 1.55 3.07
CA LEU A 117 11.34 2.04 1.90
C LEU A 117 12.81 2.37 2.17
N LYS A 118 13.15 2.69 3.42
CA LYS A 118 14.53 2.95 3.85
C LYS A 118 15.28 1.67 4.23
N THR A 119 14.65 0.51 4.13
CA THR A 119 15.18 -0.78 4.59
C THR A 119 15.42 -1.73 3.43
N ALA A 120 16.08 -2.86 3.71
CA ALA A 120 16.25 -3.96 2.76
C ALA A 120 14.91 -4.60 2.30
N LYS A 121 13.81 -4.33 3.00
CA LYS A 121 12.46 -4.83 2.71
C LYS A 121 11.65 -3.94 1.77
N LYS A 122 12.27 -2.94 1.12
CA LYS A 122 11.58 -2.10 0.14
C LYS A 122 10.96 -2.96 -0.98
N PRO A 123 9.76 -2.63 -1.48
CA PRO A 123 9.17 -3.31 -2.61
C PRO A 123 10.00 -3.13 -3.88
N ASP A 124 9.96 -4.12 -4.77
CA ASP A 124 10.70 -4.14 -6.03
C ASP A 124 10.05 -3.17 -7.04
N GLY A 125 10.85 -2.65 -7.97
CA GLY A 125 10.40 -1.57 -8.88
C GLY A 125 10.25 -0.20 -8.21
N TYR A 126 10.64 -0.06 -6.95
CA TYR A 126 10.60 1.25 -6.30
C TYR A 126 11.56 2.24 -6.98
N LEU A 127 11.05 3.42 -7.31
CA LEU A 127 11.82 4.53 -7.86
C LEU A 127 13.03 4.82 -6.97
N PRO A 128 14.27 4.81 -7.50
CA PRO A 128 15.46 5.13 -6.71
C PRO A 128 15.26 6.42 -5.92
N LEU A 129 15.81 6.46 -4.70
CA LEU A 129 15.84 7.68 -3.89
C LEU A 129 16.91 8.66 -4.40
N ASP A 130 17.70 8.27 -5.40
CA ASP A 130 18.74 9.12 -5.97
C ASP A 130 18.14 10.28 -6.78
N GLU A 131 18.56 11.48 -6.43
CA GLU A 131 18.18 12.74 -7.08
C GLU A 131 18.76 12.85 -8.52
N ASN A 132 19.63 11.93 -8.92
CA ASN A 132 20.28 11.91 -10.23
C ASN A 132 19.53 11.11 -11.31
N VAL A 133 18.35 10.54 -11.02
CA VAL A 133 17.56 9.82 -12.02
C VAL A 133 16.72 10.82 -12.84
N SER A 134 17.00 10.91 -14.13
CA SER A 134 16.25 11.73 -15.08
C SER A 134 14.75 11.38 -15.05
N SER A 135 13.89 12.40 -15.08
CA SER A 135 12.43 12.24 -15.07
C SER A 135 11.88 11.43 -16.25
N LYS A 136 12.66 11.26 -17.32
CA LYS A 136 12.32 10.40 -18.47
C LYS A 136 12.47 8.90 -18.21
N ASP A 137 13.23 8.51 -17.19
CA ASP A 137 13.46 7.10 -16.81
C ASP A 137 12.55 6.63 -15.66
N LEU A 138 11.70 7.53 -15.16
CA LEU A 138 10.69 7.25 -14.14
C LEU A 138 9.51 6.45 -14.73
N VAL A 139 9.71 5.15 -14.91
CA VAL A 139 8.58 4.21 -15.05
C VAL A 139 8.02 3.98 -13.66
N VAL A 140 6.79 4.42 -13.38
CA VAL A 140 6.04 3.97 -12.20
C VAL A 140 5.65 2.53 -12.48
N PRO A 141 6.31 1.51 -11.91
CA PRO A 141 5.92 0.16 -12.19
C PRO A 141 4.60 -0.06 -11.47
N PHE A 142 3.57 -0.51 -12.18
CA PHE A 142 2.53 -1.28 -11.53
C PHE A 142 3.11 -2.67 -11.31
N ASP A 143 2.77 -3.33 -10.20
CA ASP A 143 3.16 -4.72 -10.01
C ASP A 143 2.74 -5.51 -11.25
N ASP A 144 3.68 -6.21 -11.89
CA ASP A 144 3.34 -7.03 -13.05
C ASP A 144 2.22 -8.01 -12.65
N LYS A 145 1.21 -8.16 -13.50
CA LYS A 145 0.11 -9.12 -13.30
C LYS A 145 0.61 -10.55 -13.10
N ARG A 146 1.88 -10.84 -13.41
CA ARG A 146 2.54 -12.12 -13.08
C ARG A 146 3.02 -12.21 -11.63
N SER A 147 3.57 -11.14 -11.05
CA SER A 147 4.12 -11.17 -9.69
C SER A 147 3.01 -11.23 -8.63
N ILE A 148 1.86 -10.59 -8.89
CA ILE A 148 0.72 -10.57 -7.96
C ILE A 148 0.02 -11.93 -7.80
N ARG A 149 0.17 -12.86 -8.78
CA ARG A 149 -0.59 -14.13 -8.83
C ARG A 149 -0.42 -15.01 -7.58
N ARG A 150 0.69 -14.84 -6.89
CA ARG A 150 1.10 -15.67 -5.75
C ARG A 150 0.88 -15.01 -4.39
N ILE A 151 0.32 -13.79 -4.38
CA ILE A 151 0.13 -13.00 -3.16
C ILE A 151 -1.36 -13.01 -2.83
N ILE A 152 -1.84 -14.16 -2.37
CA ILE A 152 -3.25 -14.36 -2.03
C ILE A 152 -3.39 -14.26 -0.51
N LEU A 153 -4.20 -13.32 -0.03
CA LEU A 153 -4.55 -13.27 1.38
C LEU A 153 -5.55 -14.38 1.71
N THR A 154 -5.22 -15.16 2.73
CA THR A 154 -6.08 -16.22 3.26
C THR A 154 -7.00 -15.68 4.35
N GLU A 155 -8.07 -16.41 4.66
CA GLU A 155 -8.97 -16.07 5.76
C GLU A 155 -8.26 -16.09 7.13
N GLU A 156 -7.27 -16.98 7.30
CA GLU A 156 -6.42 -17.01 8.50
C GLU A 156 -5.66 -15.70 8.69
N MET A 157 -5.20 -15.08 7.60
CA MET A 157 -4.56 -13.76 7.61
C MET A 157 -5.52 -12.63 7.99
N LEU A 158 -6.82 -12.87 8.03
CA LEU A 158 -7.83 -11.88 8.43
C LEU A 158 -8.34 -12.08 9.86
N LYS A 159 -7.92 -13.13 10.57
CA LYS A 159 -8.28 -13.32 11.97
C LYS A 159 -7.70 -12.21 12.85
N LEU A 160 -8.56 -11.60 13.66
CA LEU A 160 -8.18 -10.73 14.76
C LEU A 160 -7.54 -11.57 15.88
N ASN A 161 -6.59 -10.98 16.60
CA ASN A 161 -5.95 -11.60 17.78
C ASN A 161 -6.90 -11.56 18.98
#